data_AF-A0A7H0H1Y4-F1
#
_entry.id   AF-A0A7H0H1Y4-F1
#
_cell.length_a   1.000
_cell.length_b   1.000
_cell.length_c   1.000
_cell.angle_alpha   90.00
_cell.angle_beta   90.00
_cell.angle_gamma   90.00
#
_symmetry.space_group_name_H-M   'P 1'
#
loop_
_entity.id
_entity.type
_entity.pdbx_description
1 polymer ?
#
loop_
_entity_poly.entity_id
_entity_poly.type
_entity_poly.pdbx_seq_one_letter_code
_entity_poly.pdbx_strand_id
1 'polypeptide(L)'
;MGAPTLPWLRAVLTGLVLLATTGWAAAQLPASQWYFGRQAGLDFRPGRPVPLTDGQLTTFESCSSRADSLGNLLFYTNGLTVWNRQHQVMAGGTGLPGDVSAAQCLIVPQPGHGDVYYVFLPAEYNQPTGFRYARVDMRRQNGLGEVVLRQGLLHGSSTERVTAIPHQNGHDLWILGHERDSDVFFAYLLTAQGITAPPVLSRDGFVHQGSQVVGQLKASPDGRRLALTAGTFTPPPGKAGPAWNYWTSIRPRAA
;
A
#
# COMPACT_ATOMS: atom_id res chain seq x y z
N MET A 1 -21.64 14.90 55.02
CA MET A 1 -20.28 15.32 54.63
C MET A 1 -20.13 15.09 53.14
N GLY A 2 -20.27 16.13 52.32
CA GLY A 2 -20.07 16.04 50.87
C GLY A 2 -18.63 16.41 50.52
N ALA A 3 -17.89 15.52 49.87
CA ALA A 3 -16.54 15.81 49.42
C ALA A 3 -16.58 16.87 48.30
N PRO A 4 -15.77 17.94 48.36
CA PRO A 4 -15.72 18.93 47.30
C PRO A 4 -15.08 18.33 46.05
N THR A 5 -15.82 18.27 44.94
CA THR A 5 -15.25 17.95 43.64
C THR A 5 -14.47 19.16 43.14
N LEU A 6 -13.16 19.02 42.92
CA LEU A 6 -12.28 20.07 42.41
C LEU A 6 -12.27 20.02 40.86
N PRO A 7 -13.07 20.84 40.15
CA PRO A 7 -13.23 20.75 38.70
C PRO A 7 -11.94 21.05 37.92
N TRP A 8 -11.02 21.81 38.51
CA TRP A 8 -9.70 22.10 37.91
C TRP A 8 -8.82 20.86 37.82
N LEU A 9 -8.97 19.88 38.71
CA LEU A 9 -8.21 18.63 38.68
C LEU A 9 -8.56 17.82 37.43
N ARG A 10 -9.84 17.85 37.01
CA ARG A 10 -10.30 17.20 35.77
C ARG A 10 -9.74 17.90 34.54
N ALA A 11 -9.76 19.24 34.49
CA ALA A 11 -9.20 19.99 33.38
C ALA A 11 -7.68 19.80 33.22
N VAL A 12 -6.93 19.74 34.33
CA VAL A 12 -5.50 19.45 34.34
C VAL A 12 -5.21 18.01 33.88
N LEU A 13 -6.00 17.03 34.34
CA LEU A 13 -5.88 15.65 33.88
C LEU A 13 -6.25 15.50 32.39
N THR A 14 -7.28 16.18 31.89
CA THR A 14 -7.62 16.18 30.45
C THR A 14 -6.54 16.88 29.61
N GLY A 15 -5.94 17.96 30.11
CA GLY A 15 -4.82 18.65 29.46
C GLY A 15 -3.55 17.80 29.40
N LEU A 16 -3.21 17.10 30.49
CA LEU A 16 -2.06 16.17 30.53
C LEU A 16 -2.27 14.94 29.62
N VAL A 17 -3.51 14.43 29.51
CA VAL A 17 -3.85 13.36 28.55
C VAL A 17 -3.72 13.84 27.11
N LEU A 18 -4.15 15.08 26.80
CA LEU A 18 -4.00 15.66 25.45
C LEU A 18 -2.53 15.92 25.08
N LEU A 19 -1.70 16.40 26.02
CA LEU A 19 -0.25 16.54 25.79
C LEU A 19 0.46 15.18 25.67
N ALA A 20 0.02 14.15 26.41
CA ALA A 20 0.54 12.78 26.25
C ALA A 20 0.17 12.15 24.90
N THR A 21 -0.93 12.56 24.26
CA THR A 21 -1.31 12.09 22.92
C THR A 21 -0.63 12.83 21.75
N THR A 22 0.04 13.97 22.01
CA THR A 22 0.93 14.61 21.01
C THR A 22 2.29 13.93 20.90
N GLY A 23 2.54 12.91 21.74
CA GLY A 23 3.72 12.09 21.67
C GLY A 23 3.70 11.19 20.44
N TRP A 24 4.40 11.64 19.39
CA TRP A 24 4.98 10.80 18.33
C TRP A 24 3.96 9.98 17.54
N ALA A 25 3.46 10.57 16.45
CA ALA A 25 2.91 9.82 15.32
C ALA A 25 4.03 9.03 14.58
N ALA A 26 4.83 8.23 15.31
CA ALA A 26 5.91 7.41 14.79
C ALA A 26 5.42 6.28 13.88
N ALA A 27 4.10 6.02 13.85
CA ALA A 27 3.47 5.04 12.98
C ALA A 27 3.66 5.31 11.47
N GLN A 28 4.13 6.50 11.08
CA GLN A 28 4.36 6.88 9.67
C GLN A 28 5.81 6.72 9.22
N LEU A 29 6.77 6.44 10.12
CA LEU A 29 8.20 6.36 9.77
C LEU A 29 8.51 5.33 8.66
N PRO A 30 7.86 4.14 8.61
CA PRO A 30 8.08 3.20 7.52
C PRO A 30 7.67 3.70 6.12
N ALA A 31 6.90 4.79 6.04
CA ALA A 31 6.46 5.45 4.81
C ALA A 31 6.91 6.93 4.76
N SER A 32 7.94 7.30 5.52
CA SER A 32 8.38 8.70 5.68
C SER A 32 9.27 9.23 4.57
N GLN A 33 9.81 8.35 3.72
CA GLN A 33 10.68 8.73 2.60
C GLN A 33 10.06 8.24 1.30
N TRP A 34 9.85 9.15 0.36
CA TRP A 34 9.20 8.87 -0.92
C TRP A 34 10.21 9.10 -2.03
N TYR A 35 10.38 8.11 -2.90
CA TYR A 35 11.09 8.22 -4.18
C TYR A 35 10.09 8.05 -5.32
N PHE A 36 10.06 8.97 -6.27
CA PHE A 36 9.03 9.01 -7.33
C PHE A 36 9.49 9.81 -8.57
N GLY A 37 8.71 9.70 -9.65
CA GLY A 37 8.90 10.50 -10.86
C GLY A 37 10.27 10.29 -11.51
N ARG A 38 11.03 11.37 -11.69
CA ARG A 38 12.36 11.36 -12.33
C ARG A 38 13.43 11.70 -11.30
N GLN A 39 14.00 10.66 -10.67
CA GLN A 39 15.07 10.79 -9.67
C GLN A 39 14.75 11.75 -8.50
N ALA A 40 13.46 11.99 -8.24
CA ALA A 40 13.00 12.88 -7.20
C ALA A 40 12.68 12.10 -5.92
N GLY A 41 12.75 12.79 -4.79
CA GLY A 41 12.19 12.27 -3.55
C GLY A 41 11.88 13.35 -2.52
N LEU A 42 11.17 12.93 -1.47
CA LEU A 42 10.78 13.75 -0.32
C LEU A 42 11.00 12.96 0.97
N ASP A 43 11.60 13.60 1.96
CA ASP A 43 11.72 13.13 3.34
C ASP A 43 10.78 13.91 4.26
N PHE A 44 9.92 13.20 4.98
CA PHE A 44 8.95 13.76 5.92
C PHE A 44 9.37 13.60 7.38
N ARG A 45 10.48 12.90 7.69
CA ARG A 45 10.95 12.68 9.07
C ARG A 45 11.15 13.97 9.87
N PRO A 46 11.60 15.10 9.27
CA PRO A 46 11.75 16.37 9.99
C PRO A 46 10.42 17.08 10.33
N GLY A 47 9.26 16.47 10.07
CA GLY A 47 7.94 17.08 10.27
C GLY A 47 7.52 18.08 9.18
N ARG A 48 8.37 18.27 8.17
CA ARG A 48 8.09 19.03 6.94
C ARG A 48 8.74 18.30 5.76
N PRO A 49 8.19 18.42 4.53
CA PRO A 49 8.80 17.81 3.36
C PRO A 49 10.16 18.45 3.06
N VAL A 50 11.20 17.62 2.98
CA VAL A 50 12.56 17.99 2.58
C VAL A 50 12.92 17.25 1.29
N PRO A 51 13.42 17.93 0.24
CA PRO A 51 13.82 17.25 -0.99
C PRO A 51 14.94 16.24 -0.79
N LEU A 52 14.81 15.08 -1.44
CA LEU A 52 15.86 14.08 -1.62
C LEU A 52 16.29 14.11 -3.10
N THR A 53 17.60 14.12 -3.35
CA THR A 53 18.20 14.29 -4.69
C THR A 53 19.07 13.11 -5.13
N ASP A 54 19.01 12.00 -4.39
CA ASP A 54 19.80 10.78 -4.55
C ASP A 54 18.99 9.63 -5.17
N GLY A 55 17.70 9.83 -5.42
CA GLY A 55 16.81 8.86 -6.05
C GLY A 55 17.31 8.39 -7.41
N GLN A 56 17.22 7.08 -7.68
CA GLN A 56 17.68 6.49 -8.95
C GLN A 56 16.54 6.00 -9.83
N LEU A 57 15.31 5.98 -9.32
CA LEU A 57 14.18 5.52 -10.11
C LEU A 57 13.77 6.57 -11.14
N THR A 58 13.30 6.11 -12.29
CA THR A 58 12.51 6.89 -13.23
C THR A 58 11.25 6.11 -13.56
N THR A 59 10.10 6.78 -13.47
CA THR A 59 8.78 6.19 -13.68
C THR A 59 7.79 7.22 -14.20
N PHE A 60 6.73 6.77 -14.87
CA PHE A 60 5.60 7.64 -15.20
C PHE A 60 4.65 7.75 -14.00
N GLU A 61 4.36 6.61 -13.36
CA GLU A 61 3.35 6.51 -12.32
C GLU A 61 3.82 5.61 -11.16
N SER A 62 4.17 4.36 -11.46
CA SER A 62 4.42 3.33 -10.46
C SER A 62 5.66 3.64 -9.62
N CYS A 63 5.48 3.81 -8.32
CA CYS A 63 6.58 3.89 -7.36
C CYS A 63 6.12 3.47 -5.96
N SER A 64 7.03 2.85 -5.20
CA SER A 64 6.82 2.55 -3.79
C SER A 64 8.17 2.58 -3.08
N SER A 65 8.18 3.10 -1.85
CA SER A 65 9.36 3.21 -1.00
C SER A 65 9.06 2.61 0.38
N ARG A 66 10.07 2.05 1.04
CA ARG A 66 9.93 1.45 2.37
C ARG A 66 11.11 1.81 3.25
N ALA A 67 10.79 2.26 4.47
CA ALA A 67 11.72 2.42 5.56
C ALA A 67 11.42 1.44 6.70
N ASP A 68 12.37 1.27 7.61
CA ASP A 68 12.17 0.53 8.85
C ASP A 68 11.35 1.33 9.88
N SER A 69 11.14 0.75 11.06
CA SER A 69 10.40 1.36 12.17
C SER A 69 11.06 2.61 12.75
N LEU A 70 12.35 2.82 12.47
CA LEU A 70 13.13 3.99 12.88
C LEU A 70 13.21 5.06 11.77
N GLY A 71 12.63 4.79 10.60
CA GLY A 71 12.66 5.69 9.45
C GLY A 71 13.97 5.63 8.65
N ASN A 72 14.78 4.57 8.78
CA ASN A 72 15.90 4.33 7.88
C ASN A 72 15.38 3.72 6.58
N LEU A 73 15.83 4.24 5.43
CA LEU A 73 15.45 3.67 4.14
C LEU A 73 15.89 2.20 4.06
N LEU A 74 15.03 1.33 3.55
CA LEU A 74 15.37 -0.06 3.25
C LEU A 74 15.57 -0.24 1.75
N PHE A 75 14.55 0.10 0.96
CA PHE A 75 14.56 0.02 -0.49
C PHE A 75 13.38 0.78 -1.12
N TYR A 76 13.44 0.99 -2.42
CA TYR A 76 12.36 1.55 -3.23
C TYR A 76 12.33 0.92 -4.63
N THR A 77 11.22 1.09 -5.35
CA THR A 77 11.01 0.48 -6.66
C THR A 77 10.11 1.34 -7.55
N ASN A 78 10.25 1.17 -8.86
CA ASN A 78 9.30 1.64 -9.88
C ASN A 78 8.47 0.51 -10.50
N GLY A 79 8.43 -0.66 -9.84
CA GLY A 79 7.74 -1.85 -10.34
C GLY A 79 8.57 -2.75 -11.27
N LEU A 80 9.62 -2.22 -11.93
CA LEU A 80 10.54 -2.99 -12.79
C LEU A 80 11.89 -3.27 -12.12
N THR A 81 12.39 -2.29 -11.39
CA THR A 81 13.68 -2.34 -10.70
C THR A 81 13.52 -2.00 -9.22
N VAL A 82 14.28 -2.67 -8.35
CA VAL A 82 14.39 -2.40 -6.92
C VAL A 82 15.78 -1.84 -6.64
N TRP A 83 15.83 -0.71 -5.93
CA TRP A 83 17.07 -0.12 -5.43
C TRP A 83 17.12 -0.22 -3.91
N ASN A 84 18.28 -0.56 -3.37
CA ASN A 84 18.52 -0.62 -1.94
C ASN A 84 18.72 0.78 -1.33
N ARG A 85 18.94 0.83 -0.02
CA ARG A 85 19.16 2.08 0.73
C ARG A 85 20.45 2.85 0.37
N GLN A 86 21.36 2.26 -0.39
CA GLN A 86 22.57 2.90 -0.93
C GLN A 86 22.34 3.36 -2.37
N HIS A 87 21.08 3.34 -2.83
CA HIS A 87 20.69 3.74 -4.18
C HIS A 87 21.30 2.86 -5.27
N GLN A 88 21.78 1.66 -4.92
CA GLN A 88 22.28 0.69 -5.86
C GLN A 88 21.16 -0.26 -6.24
N VAL A 89 21.20 -0.78 -7.48
CA VAL A 89 20.27 -1.84 -7.90
C VAL A 89 20.44 -3.03 -6.94
N MET A 90 19.34 -3.45 -6.32
CA MET A 90 19.32 -4.57 -5.38
C MET A 90 19.64 -5.88 -6.12
N ALA A 91 20.32 -6.82 -5.46
CA ALA A 91 20.57 -8.13 -6.03
C ALA A 91 19.24 -8.83 -6.41
N GLY A 92 19.16 -9.36 -7.64
CA GLY A 92 17.91 -9.91 -8.19
C GLY A 92 16.82 -8.87 -8.48
N GLY A 93 17.11 -7.59 -8.27
CA GLY A 93 16.15 -6.49 -8.29
C GLY A 93 15.78 -5.95 -9.67
N THR A 94 16.16 -6.61 -10.77
CA THR A 94 15.79 -6.19 -12.13
C THR A 94 14.84 -7.20 -12.78
N GLY A 95 14.03 -6.73 -13.73
CA GLY A 95 13.10 -7.59 -14.47
C GLY A 95 11.92 -8.07 -13.62
N LEU A 96 11.49 -7.25 -12.65
CA LEU A 96 10.24 -7.49 -11.94
C LEU A 96 9.07 -7.34 -12.93
N PRO A 97 7.96 -8.09 -12.73
CA PRO A 97 6.87 -8.15 -13.69
C PRO A 97 5.83 -7.04 -13.49
N GLY A 98 6.26 -5.85 -13.04
CA GLY A 98 5.43 -4.66 -13.02
C GLY A 98 5.57 -3.84 -14.30
N ASP A 99 5.10 -2.59 -14.26
CA ASP A 99 5.28 -1.61 -15.32
C ASP A 99 5.42 -0.21 -14.70
N VAL A 100 6.20 0.66 -15.33
CA VAL A 100 6.39 2.06 -14.89
C VAL A 100 5.14 2.93 -15.10
N SER A 101 4.21 2.46 -15.92
CA SER A 101 2.95 3.15 -16.25
C SER A 101 1.76 2.58 -15.49
N ALA A 102 1.93 1.51 -14.70
CA ALA A 102 0.88 1.09 -13.78
C ALA A 102 0.69 2.15 -12.69
N ALA A 103 -0.55 2.51 -12.37
CA ALA A 103 -0.82 3.55 -11.39
C ALA A 103 -0.30 3.24 -9.97
N GLN A 104 -0.22 1.96 -9.57
CA GLN A 104 0.25 1.56 -8.25
C GLN A 104 1.25 0.40 -8.29
N CYS A 105 2.21 0.43 -7.37
CA CYS A 105 2.80 -0.77 -6.79
C CYS A 105 2.81 -0.61 -5.27
N LEU A 106 2.91 -1.72 -4.53
CA LEU A 106 2.79 -1.69 -3.07
C LEU A 106 3.81 -2.58 -2.39
N ILE A 107 4.60 -2.01 -1.48
CA ILE A 107 5.51 -2.76 -0.61
C ILE A 107 4.80 -3.04 0.73
N VAL A 108 4.77 -4.30 1.16
CA VAL A 108 4.14 -4.73 2.41
C VAL A 108 5.09 -5.67 3.18
N PRO A 109 5.31 -5.46 4.49
CA PRO A 109 6.06 -6.43 5.30
C PRO A 109 5.26 -7.72 5.46
N GLN A 110 5.95 -8.86 5.45
CA GLN A 110 5.34 -10.14 5.83
C GLN A 110 5.06 -10.13 7.34
N PRO A 111 3.81 -10.41 7.78
CA PRO A 111 3.50 -10.54 9.20
C PRO A 111 4.45 -11.51 9.92
N GLY A 112 4.82 -11.24 11.16
CA GLY A 112 5.77 -12.08 11.91
C GLY A 112 7.22 -12.11 11.39
N HIS A 113 7.54 -11.46 10.27
CA HIS A 113 8.86 -11.45 9.66
C HIS A 113 9.32 -10.03 9.28
N GLY A 114 9.94 -9.32 10.23
CA GLY A 114 10.32 -7.90 10.07
C GLY A 114 11.29 -7.58 8.93
N ASP A 115 11.95 -8.58 8.35
CA ASP A 115 12.94 -8.43 7.28
C ASP A 115 12.47 -8.94 5.92
N VAL A 116 11.27 -9.52 5.82
CA VAL A 116 10.74 -10.04 4.55
C VAL A 116 9.61 -9.15 4.06
N TYR A 117 9.67 -8.78 2.79
CA TYR A 117 8.72 -7.86 2.18
C TYR A 117 8.18 -8.43 0.88
N TYR A 118 6.90 -8.17 0.63
CA TYR A 118 6.25 -8.41 -0.64
C TYR A 118 6.17 -7.10 -1.42
N VAL A 119 6.45 -7.16 -2.72
CA VAL A 119 6.21 -6.07 -3.67
C VAL A 119 5.09 -6.52 -4.58
N PHE A 120 3.90 -5.96 -4.40
CA PHE A 120 2.72 -6.25 -5.22
C PHE A 120 2.68 -5.36 -6.46
N LEU A 121 2.41 -6.00 -7.59
CA LEU A 121 2.59 -5.48 -8.94
C LEU A 121 1.29 -5.77 -9.72
N PRO A 122 0.30 -4.86 -9.66
CA PRO A 122 -0.89 -4.96 -10.50
C PRO A 122 -0.54 -4.78 -11.98
N ALA A 123 -1.42 -5.25 -12.85
CA ALA A 123 -1.22 -5.16 -14.30
C ALA A 123 -1.50 -3.75 -14.84
N GLU A 124 -0.64 -3.28 -15.73
CA GLU A 124 -0.86 -2.03 -16.49
C GLU A 124 -1.99 -2.18 -17.52
N TYR A 125 -2.61 -1.06 -17.88
CA TYR A 125 -3.75 -1.00 -18.77
C TYR A 125 -3.56 -1.75 -20.10
N ASN A 126 -2.47 -1.50 -20.81
CA ASN A 126 -2.13 -2.11 -22.09
C ASN A 126 -1.43 -3.48 -21.97
N GLN A 127 -0.99 -3.85 -20.76
CA GLN A 127 -0.30 -5.12 -20.47
C GLN A 127 -1.02 -5.90 -19.35
N PRO A 128 -2.13 -6.61 -19.66
CA PRO A 128 -2.93 -7.33 -18.69
C PRO A 128 -2.25 -8.63 -18.22
N THR A 129 -1.11 -8.52 -17.53
CA THR A 129 -0.29 -9.67 -17.10
C THR A 129 -0.79 -10.35 -15.83
N GLY A 130 -1.90 -9.88 -15.25
CA GLY A 130 -2.47 -10.34 -13.98
C GLY A 130 -1.87 -9.63 -12.76
N PHE A 131 -2.35 -9.97 -11.57
CA PHE A 131 -1.84 -9.44 -10.31
C PHE A 131 -0.64 -10.27 -9.85
N ARG A 132 0.52 -9.63 -9.75
CA ARG A 132 1.81 -10.30 -9.50
C ARG A 132 2.49 -9.79 -8.25
N TYR A 133 3.53 -10.49 -7.83
CA TYR A 133 4.37 -10.04 -6.74
C TYR A 133 5.82 -10.52 -6.86
N ALA A 134 6.71 -9.77 -6.21
CA ALA A 134 8.07 -10.17 -5.89
C ALA A 134 8.23 -10.26 -4.36
N ARG A 135 9.27 -10.95 -3.89
CA ARG A 135 9.61 -11.08 -2.47
C ARG A 135 11.06 -10.65 -2.23
N VAL A 136 11.25 -9.74 -1.28
CA VAL A 136 12.53 -9.17 -0.85
C VAL A 136 12.87 -9.72 0.54
N ASP A 137 14.12 -10.13 0.73
CA ASP A 137 14.65 -10.54 2.04
C ASP A 137 15.81 -9.60 2.43
N MET A 138 15.57 -8.74 3.43
CA MET A 138 16.52 -7.74 3.89
C MET A 138 17.69 -8.31 4.70
N ARG A 139 17.64 -9.58 5.11
CA ARG A 139 18.75 -10.25 5.81
C ARG A 139 19.91 -10.57 4.88
N ARG A 140 19.67 -10.54 3.57
CA ARG A 140 20.64 -10.85 2.51
C ARG A 140 21.57 -9.66 2.26
N GLN A 141 22.70 -9.95 1.61
CA GLN A 141 23.65 -8.94 1.15
C GLN A 141 24.09 -7.96 2.27
N ASN A 142 24.38 -8.47 3.46
CA ASN A 142 24.78 -7.64 4.63
C ASN A 142 23.76 -6.54 4.99
N GLY A 143 22.46 -6.83 4.86
CA GLY A 143 21.39 -5.87 5.13
C GLY A 143 20.96 -5.06 3.92
N LEU A 144 21.64 -5.18 2.78
CA LEU A 144 21.28 -4.45 1.56
C LEU A 144 20.06 -5.04 0.84
N GLY A 145 19.66 -6.25 1.22
CA GLY A 145 18.51 -6.94 0.66
C GLY A 145 18.77 -7.61 -0.67
N GLU A 146 17.92 -8.58 -0.98
CA GLU A 146 17.91 -9.33 -2.23
C GLU A 146 16.46 -9.65 -2.61
N VAL A 147 16.11 -9.53 -3.89
CA VAL A 147 14.84 -10.04 -4.42
C VAL A 147 14.98 -11.54 -4.62
N VAL A 148 14.49 -12.30 -3.65
CA VAL A 148 14.59 -13.77 -3.60
C VAL A 148 13.50 -14.49 -4.42
N LEU A 149 12.44 -13.78 -4.80
CA LEU A 149 11.42 -14.23 -5.74
C LEU A 149 11.03 -13.06 -6.64
N ARG A 150 11.14 -13.23 -7.96
CA ARG A 150 10.88 -12.15 -8.92
C ARG A 150 9.48 -12.16 -9.53
N GLN A 151 8.91 -13.34 -9.79
CA GLN A 151 7.74 -13.49 -10.66
C GLN A 151 6.68 -14.42 -10.07
N GLY A 152 6.09 -14.05 -8.94
CA GLY A 152 4.89 -14.72 -8.43
C GLY A 152 3.65 -14.23 -9.16
N LEU A 153 2.89 -15.10 -9.81
CA LEU A 153 1.51 -14.81 -10.24
C LEU A 153 0.58 -15.10 -9.07
N LEU A 154 -0.21 -14.11 -8.66
CA LEU A 154 -1.16 -14.28 -7.57
C LEU A 154 -2.59 -14.40 -8.07
N HIS A 155 -2.98 -13.55 -9.03
CA HIS A 155 -4.32 -13.56 -9.63
C HIS A 155 -4.24 -13.35 -11.15
N GLY A 156 -5.07 -14.04 -11.92
CA GLY A 156 -4.98 -14.04 -13.39
C GLY A 156 -5.46 -12.75 -14.06
N SER A 157 -6.35 -12.00 -13.42
CA SER A 157 -6.89 -10.73 -13.91
C SER A 157 -6.59 -9.59 -12.92
N SER A 158 -6.26 -8.41 -13.42
CA SER A 158 -6.03 -7.25 -12.56
C SER A 158 -6.27 -5.96 -13.33
N THR A 159 -6.85 -5.00 -12.63
CA THR A 159 -6.69 -3.57 -12.92
C THR A 159 -5.37 -3.06 -12.30
N GLU A 160 -5.06 -1.77 -12.41
CA GLU A 160 -3.83 -1.18 -11.84
C GLU A 160 -3.89 -0.95 -10.32
N ARG A 161 -4.95 -1.44 -9.69
CA ARG A 161 -5.30 -1.12 -8.31
C ARG A 161 -4.79 -2.15 -7.33
N VAL A 162 -4.18 -1.65 -6.26
CA VAL A 162 -3.75 -2.47 -5.13
C VAL A 162 -3.88 -1.72 -3.81
N THR A 163 -4.31 -2.42 -2.76
CA THR A 163 -4.19 -1.92 -1.39
C THR A 163 -3.98 -3.07 -0.41
N ALA A 164 -3.55 -2.74 0.80
CA ALA A 164 -3.44 -3.70 1.90
C ALA A 164 -4.20 -3.15 3.12
N ILE A 165 -4.91 -4.03 3.84
CA ILE A 165 -5.64 -3.68 5.06
C ILE A 165 -5.31 -4.67 6.18
N PRO A 166 -5.29 -4.23 7.44
CA PRO A 166 -5.18 -5.13 8.58
C PRO A 166 -6.31 -6.16 8.61
N HIS A 167 -5.97 -7.41 8.91
CA HIS A 167 -6.93 -8.43 9.28
C HIS A 167 -7.46 -8.15 10.70
N GLN A 168 -8.69 -8.61 10.99
CA GLN A 168 -9.33 -8.42 12.30
C GLN A 168 -8.61 -9.13 13.46
N ASN A 169 -7.69 -10.04 13.15
CA ASN A 169 -6.85 -10.71 14.15
C ASN A 169 -5.69 -9.84 14.65
N GLY A 170 -5.50 -8.65 14.07
CA GLY A 170 -4.48 -7.69 14.48
C GLY A 170 -3.04 -8.06 14.07
N HIS A 171 -2.86 -9.12 13.28
CA HIS A 171 -1.55 -9.61 12.88
C HIS A 171 -1.40 -9.70 11.36
N ASP A 172 -2.38 -10.30 10.69
CA ASP A 172 -2.31 -10.58 9.26
C ASP A 172 -2.79 -9.40 8.43
N LEU A 173 -2.59 -9.47 7.12
CA LEU A 173 -3.00 -8.44 6.17
C LEU A 173 -3.85 -9.06 5.06
N TRP A 174 -4.94 -8.40 4.70
CA TRP A 174 -5.58 -8.63 3.40
C TRP A 174 -4.88 -7.81 2.34
N ILE A 175 -4.58 -8.42 1.20
CA ILE A 175 -4.07 -7.77 -0.01
C ILE A 175 -5.18 -7.78 -1.05
N LEU A 176 -5.62 -6.59 -1.45
CA LEU A 176 -6.79 -6.41 -2.28
C LEU A 176 -6.43 -5.83 -3.63
N GLY A 177 -7.15 -6.27 -4.65
CA GLY A 177 -7.19 -5.66 -5.97
C GLY A 177 -8.57 -5.81 -6.60
N HIS A 178 -8.68 -5.43 -7.86
CA HIS A 178 -9.92 -5.53 -8.63
C HIS A 178 -9.63 -6.19 -9.96
N GLU A 179 -10.49 -7.13 -10.37
CA GLU A 179 -10.40 -7.78 -11.67
C GLU A 179 -10.70 -6.78 -12.80
N ARG A 180 -10.04 -6.96 -13.94
CA ARG A 180 -10.41 -6.27 -15.18
C ARG A 180 -11.67 -6.92 -15.77
N ASP A 181 -12.49 -6.11 -16.45
CA ASP A 181 -13.69 -6.55 -17.20
C ASP A 181 -14.69 -7.36 -16.36
N SER A 182 -14.69 -7.13 -15.05
CA SER A 182 -15.48 -7.85 -14.03
C SER A 182 -15.85 -6.88 -12.92
N ASP A 183 -16.82 -7.21 -12.09
CA ASP A 183 -17.27 -6.45 -10.90
C ASP A 183 -16.64 -6.97 -9.58
N VAL A 184 -15.62 -7.80 -9.70
CA VAL A 184 -15.02 -8.56 -8.60
C VAL A 184 -13.80 -7.84 -8.01
N PHE A 185 -13.84 -7.69 -6.69
CA PHE A 185 -12.63 -7.52 -5.88
C PHE A 185 -12.13 -8.89 -5.43
N PHE A 186 -10.81 -9.09 -5.50
CA PHE A 186 -10.14 -10.22 -4.87
C PHE A 186 -9.38 -9.77 -3.64
N ALA A 187 -9.35 -10.61 -2.61
CA ALA A 187 -8.59 -10.40 -1.38
C ALA A 187 -7.81 -11.66 -1.01
N TYR A 188 -6.48 -11.56 -0.96
CA TYR A 188 -5.59 -12.61 -0.50
C TYR A 188 -5.14 -12.35 0.93
N LEU A 189 -5.12 -13.39 1.76
CA LEU A 189 -4.60 -13.27 3.12
C LEU A 189 -3.09 -13.45 3.10
N LEU A 190 -2.35 -12.47 3.60
CA LEU A 190 -0.92 -12.54 3.86
C LEU A 190 -0.71 -12.76 5.36
N THR A 191 -0.07 -13.87 5.71
CA THR A 191 0.21 -14.30 7.09
C THR A 191 1.71 -14.44 7.33
N ALA A 192 2.10 -14.90 8.52
CA ALA A 192 3.49 -15.27 8.80
C ALA A 192 4.03 -16.38 7.90
N GLN A 193 3.18 -17.23 7.33
CA GLN A 193 3.60 -18.31 6.44
C GLN A 193 3.64 -17.87 4.96
N GLY A 194 3.26 -16.62 4.67
CA GLY A 194 3.16 -16.07 3.32
C GLY A 194 1.72 -15.89 2.86
N ILE A 195 1.50 -15.90 1.55
CA ILE A 195 0.16 -15.67 0.97
C ILE A 195 -0.64 -16.98 0.97
N THR A 196 -1.89 -16.91 1.41
CA THR A 196 -2.84 -18.03 1.44
C THR A 196 -3.75 -17.99 0.21
N ALA A 197 -4.04 -19.16 -0.36
CA ALA A 197 -4.97 -19.35 -1.48
C ALA A 197 -6.06 -20.38 -1.11
N PRO A 198 -7.26 -20.32 -1.73
CA PRO A 198 -7.72 -19.33 -2.72
C PRO A 198 -8.06 -17.95 -2.11
N PRO A 199 -8.22 -16.89 -2.92
CA PRO A 199 -8.66 -15.59 -2.42
C PRO A 199 -10.13 -15.60 -2.02
N VAL A 200 -10.52 -14.61 -1.21
CA VAL A 200 -11.92 -14.22 -1.04
C VAL A 200 -12.31 -13.31 -2.22
N LEU A 201 -13.44 -13.59 -2.87
CA LEU A 201 -13.97 -12.80 -3.97
C LEU A 201 -15.26 -12.07 -3.56
N SER A 202 -15.36 -10.78 -3.85
CA SER A 202 -16.52 -9.93 -3.55
C SER A 202 -17.05 -9.26 -4.81
N ARG A 203 -18.33 -9.48 -5.14
CA ARG A 203 -19.01 -8.90 -6.32
C ARG A 203 -19.76 -7.62 -5.95
N ASP A 204 -19.06 -6.71 -5.28
CA ASP A 204 -19.62 -5.43 -4.82
C ASP A 204 -19.08 -4.23 -5.63
N GLY A 205 -18.37 -4.52 -6.73
CA GLY A 205 -17.79 -3.53 -7.62
C GLY A 205 -18.66 -3.14 -8.81
N PHE A 206 -18.02 -2.51 -9.78
CA PHE A 206 -18.57 -2.24 -11.10
C PHE A 206 -17.66 -2.87 -12.13
N VAL A 207 -18.18 -3.13 -13.33
CA VAL A 207 -17.35 -3.60 -14.43
C VAL A 207 -16.45 -2.45 -14.89
N HIS A 208 -15.13 -2.64 -14.79
CA HIS A 208 -14.12 -1.68 -15.26
C HIS A 208 -13.51 -2.16 -16.58
N GLN A 209 -13.74 -1.42 -17.67
CA GLN A 209 -13.27 -1.75 -19.01
C GLN A 209 -12.45 -0.62 -19.61
N GLY A 210 -11.54 -0.95 -20.54
CA GLY A 210 -10.73 0.05 -21.21
C GLY A 210 -9.94 0.90 -20.19
N SER A 211 -9.91 2.22 -20.39
CA SER A 211 -9.22 3.16 -19.50
C SER A 211 -9.78 3.20 -18.07
N GLN A 212 -10.95 2.62 -17.81
CA GLN A 212 -11.51 2.53 -16.45
C GLN A 212 -10.69 1.62 -15.53
N VAL A 213 -9.78 0.79 -16.05
CA VAL A 213 -8.90 -0.04 -15.22
C VAL A 213 -7.73 0.74 -14.60
N VAL A 214 -7.43 1.94 -15.12
CA VAL A 214 -6.40 2.83 -14.59
C VAL A 214 -6.95 3.52 -13.34
N GLY A 215 -6.14 3.57 -12.28
CA GLY A 215 -6.48 4.31 -11.07
C GLY A 215 -5.89 3.75 -9.79
N GLN A 216 -6.36 4.31 -8.67
CA GLN A 216 -5.88 3.99 -7.34
C GLN A 216 -6.98 3.26 -6.56
N LEU A 217 -6.57 2.37 -5.66
CA LEU A 217 -7.41 1.84 -4.57
C LEU A 217 -6.78 2.19 -3.24
N LYS A 218 -7.59 2.70 -2.32
CA LYS A 218 -7.21 3.01 -0.94
C LYS A 218 -8.27 2.54 0.03
N ALA A 219 -7.83 2.09 1.20
CA ALA A 219 -8.68 1.75 2.30
C ALA A 219 -8.68 2.83 3.38
N SER A 220 -9.76 2.92 4.15
CA SER A 220 -9.76 3.68 5.40
C SER A 220 -8.78 3.05 6.41
N PRO A 221 -8.20 3.84 7.34
CA PRO A 221 -7.25 3.31 8.33
C PRO A 221 -7.78 2.15 9.18
N ASP A 222 -9.09 2.12 9.42
CA ASP A 222 -9.79 1.05 10.15
C ASP A 222 -10.19 -0.14 9.25
N GLY A 223 -9.86 -0.12 7.96
CA GLY A 223 -10.16 -1.18 6.99
C GLY A 223 -11.65 -1.34 6.64
N ARG A 224 -12.53 -0.44 7.10
CA ARG A 224 -14.00 -0.59 6.95
C ARG A 224 -14.56 -0.04 5.63
N ARG A 225 -13.78 0.75 4.89
CA ARG A 225 -14.20 1.39 3.64
C ARG A 225 -13.09 1.29 2.61
N LEU A 226 -13.49 1.18 1.35
CA LEU A 226 -12.60 1.27 0.19
C LEU A 226 -13.05 2.46 -0.66
N ALA A 227 -12.06 3.11 -1.27
CA ALA A 227 -12.26 4.13 -2.29
C ALA A 227 -11.38 3.79 -3.48
N LEU A 228 -11.96 3.88 -4.68
CA LEU A 228 -11.23 3.67 -5.92
C LEU A 228 -11.52 4.78 -6.91
N THR A 229 -10.53 5.09 -7.74
CA THR A 229 -10.71 5.95 -8.91
C THR A 229 -10.81 5.09 -10.16
N ALA A 230 -11.59 5.50 -11.16
CA ALA A 230 -11.68 4.86 -12.47
C ALA A 230 -11.69 5.93 -13.56
N GLY A 231 -10.88 5.74 -14.61
CA GLY A 231 -10.80 6.67 -15.73
C GLY A 231 -12.17 6.88 -16.38
N THR A 232 -12.64 8.13 -16.45
CA THR A 232 -13.92 8.60 -17.04
C THR A 232 -15.11 7.65 -16.84
N PHE A 233 -15.89 7.89 -15.79
CA PHE A 233 -17.15 7.20 -15.55
C PHE A 233 -18.31 8.03 -16.08
N THR A 234 -19.18 7.43 -16.90
CA THR A 234 -20.57 7.89 -17.02
C THR A 234 -21.41 6.99 -16.11
N PRO A 235 -21.96 7.48 -14.99
CA PRO A 235 -22.76 6.64 -14.11
C PRO A 235 -23.99 6.07 -14.81
N PRO A 236 -24.35 4.79 -14.57
CA PRO A 236 -25.69 4.31 -14.86
C PRO A 236 -26.72 5.19 -14.09
N PRO A 237 -27.88 5.51 -14.70
CA PRO A 237 -28.92 6.27 -14.01
C PRO A 237 -29.31 5.61 -12.67
N GLY A 238 -29.33 6.39 -11.58
CA GLY A 238 -29.80 5.94 -10.26
C GLY A 238 -28.71 5.68 -9.20
N LYS A 239 -27.42 5.84 -9.53
CA LYS A 239 -26.30 5.74 -8.57
C LYS A 239 -25.34 6.95 -8.60
N ALA A 240 -25.85 8.15 -8.86
CA ALA A 240 -25.01 9.34 -9.00
C ALA A 240 -24.79 10.07 -7.65
N GLY A 241 -23.58 9.94 -7.09
CA GLY A 241 -22.96 11.02 -6.32
C GLY A 241 -22.14 11.92 -7.26
N PRO A 242 -21.65 13.11 -6.82
CA PRO A 242 -20.93 14.05 -7.68
C PRO A 242 -19.73 13.37 -8.37
N ALA A 243 -19.57 13.71 -9.65
CA ALA A 243 -18.93 12.95 -10.73
C ALA A 243 -17.41 12.67 -10.62
N TRP A 244 -16.82 12.70 -9.42
CA TRP A 244 -15.37 12.61 -9.26
C TRP A 244 -14.89 11.63 -8.21
N ASN A 245 -15.75 11.09 -7.34
CA ASN A 245 -15.37 10.09 -6.35
C ASN A 245 -16.57 9.22 -6.02
N TYR A 246 -16.49 7.91 -6.29
CA TYR A 246 -17.53 6.97 -5.87
C TYR A 246 -17.04 6.15 -4.67
N TRP A 247 -17.86 6.11 -3.63
CA TRP A 247 -17.58 5.41 -2.37
C TRP A 247 -18.39 4.13 -2.32
N THR A 248 -17.74 2.96 -2.31
CA THR A 248 -18.41 1.70 -1.97
C THR A 248 -17.83 1.16 -0.66
N SER A 249 -18.69 0.95 0.34
CA SER A 249 -18.29 0.26 1.56
C SER A 249 -18.28 -1.23 1.29
N ILE A 250 -17.13 -1.77 0.90
CA ILE A 250 -16.92 -3.21 0.85
C ILE A 250 -16.54 -3.63 2.25
N ARG A 251 -17.37 -4.45 2.89
CA ARG A 251 -16.99 -5.14 4.11
C ARG A 251 -16.33 -6.44 3.66
N PRO A 252 -15.03 -6.66 3.88
CA PRO A 252 -14.49 -8.00 3.85
C PRO A 252 -15.21 -8.76 4.97
N ARG A 253 -16.26 -9.52 4.63
CA ARG A 253 -16.90 -10.40 5.59
C ARG A 253 -15.94 -11.57 5.75
N ALA A 254 -15.25 -11.60 6.89
CA ALA A 254 -14.72 -12.85 7.41
C ALA A 254 -15.93 -13.77 7.68
N ALA A 255 -15.84 -15.00 7.20
CA ALA A 255 -16.60 -16.11 7.79
C ALA A 255 -16.02 -16.42 9.18
#